data_AF-A0AAV1R727-F1
#
_entry.id   AF-A0AAV1R727-F1
#
_cell.length_a   1.000
_cell.length_b   1.000
_cell.length_c   1.000
_cell.angle_alpha   90.00
_cell.angle_beta   90.00
_cell.angle_gamma   90.00
#
_symmetry.space_group_name_H-M   'P 1'
#
loop_
_entity.id
_entity.type
_entity.pdbx_description
1 polymer ?
#
loop_
_entity_poly.entity_id
_entity_poly.type
_entity_poly.pdbx_seq_one_letter_code
_entity_poly.pdbx_strand_id
1 'polypeptide(L)'
;MATVESLLAQIQGLSSSAGDLGLLLTHLKQADELLHNESTPLLPFLEQLDPTLHSLGYLYILVSLAVIAVCKRFKDHVLMLEAPMRGVAPLLEAVKKIRSSSEHLSTLHPDFLQLCLLAKCYKTGLSILEDNIFEVDQPRDFFLYCYYGGMICIGQKRFKKALELLHNVVTAPMSSINAIAVEAFKKYILVSLIHSGQFSTNLPKYTSSAAQRNLKTLCPPYVELANTCSSGKISELETYIQTNREKFDSDNNLGLVKQVVSSMYKKNIQRLTQTYLTLSLQDIANTVQLSSPKEAEMHVLQMIQDGEIYATINQKDGMVRFLEDPEQYKTCEMIECIDSSIQRIMTLSKKLTAMDEHISCDPLYLAKAGRERQRFDFDDFDPVPQKFNI
;
A
#
# COMPACT_ATOMS: atom_id res chain seq x y z
N MET A 1 -21.37 -20.90 -1.00
CA MET A 1 -21.34 -19.49 -0.59
C MET A 1 -22.69 -18.87 -0.92
N ALA A 2 -23.28 -18.10 0.00
CA ALA A 2 -24.49 -17.35 -0.32
C ALA A 2 -24.12 -16.30 -1.38
N THR A 3 -24.79 -16.36 -2.54
CA THR A 3 -24.63 -15.35 -3.58
C THR A 3 -25.72 -14.30 -3.43
N VAL A 4 -25.50 -13.11 -3.99
CA VAL A 4 -26.49 -12.03 -4.02
C VAL A 4 -27.81 -12.53 -4.63
N GLU A 5 -27.74 -13.29 -5.72
CA GLU A 5 -28.91 -13.88 -6.38
C GLU A 5 -29.65 -14.90 -5.49
N SER A 6 -28.90 -15.69 -4.70
CA SER A 6 -29.50 -16.61 -3.73
C SER A 6 -30.21 -15.85 -2.61
N LEU A 7 -29.68 -14.70 -2.17
CA LEU A 7 -30.33 -13.85 -1.19
C LEU A 7 -31.60 -13.20 -1.77
N LEU A 8 -31.59 -12.78 -3.04
CA LEU A 8 -32.77 -12.26 -3.73
C LEU A 8 -33.89 -13.31 -3.74
N ALA A 9 -33.56 -14.54 -4.15
CA ALA A 9 -34.51 -15.65 -4.20
C ALA A 9 -35.06 -16.00 -2.80
N GLN A 10 -34.22 -15.92 -1.76
CA GLN A 10 -34.65 -16.12 -0.38
C GLN A 10 -35.60 -15.01 0.09
N ILE A 11 -35.30 -13.75 -0.22
CA ILE A 11 -36.19 -12.63 0.09
C ILE A 11 -37.52 -12.80 -0.64
N GLN A 12 -37.51 -13.14 -1.93
CA GLN A 12 -38.74 -13.35 -2.71
C GLN A 12 -39.55 -14.55 -2.22
N GLY A 13 -38.90 -15.65 -1.87
CA GLY A 13 -39.57 -16.87 -1.41
C GLY A 13 -40.14 -16.78 0.02
N LEU A 14 -39.41 -16.14 0.93
CA LEU A 14 -39.72 -16.14 2.38
C LEU A 14 -40.51 -14.91 2.84
N SER A 15 -40.78 -13.93 1.97
CA SER A 15 -41.57 -12.75 2.35
C SER A 15 -43.09 -12.95 2.30
N SER A 16 -43.56 -14.12 1.86
CA SER A 16 -44.98 -14.40 1.63
C SER A 16 -45.77 -14.81 2.88
N SER A 17 -45.11 -15.29 3.94
CA SER A 17 -45.77 -15.77 5.16
C SER A 17 -45.12 -15.23 6.44
N ALA A 18 -45.94 -14.90 7.45
CA ALA A 18 -45.46 -14.38 8.72
C ALA A 18 -44.61 -15.40 9.53
N GLY A 19 -44.79 -16.70 9.27
CA GLY A 19 -44.00 -17.77 9.90
C GLY A 19 -42.56 -17.84 9.36
N ASP A 20 -42.37 -17.44 8.09
CA ASP A 20 -41.08 -17.52 7.40
C ASP A 20 -40.22 -16.25 7.61
N LEU A 21 -40.80 -15.15 8.10
CA LEU A 21 -40.08 -13.90 8.40
C LEU A 21 -38.95 -14.10 9.44
N GLY A 22 -39.11 -15.01 10.39
CA GLY A 22 -38.06 -15.33 11.37
C GLY A 22 -36.85 -16.02 10.72
N LEU A 23 -37.10 -16.91 9.74
CA LEU A 23 -36.07 -17.55 8.94
C LEU A 23 -35.42 -16.53 8.00
N LEU A 24 -36.22 -15.68 7.35
CA LEU A 24 -35.73 -14.58 6.51
C LEU A 24 -34.81 -13.64 7.28
N LEU A 25 -35.17 -13.23 8.50
CA LEU A 25 -34.33 -12.40 9.35
C LEU A 25 -33.00 -13.08 9.70
N THR A 26 -33.02 -14.40 9.91
CA THR A 26 -31.81 -15.18 10.20
C THR A 26 -30.90 -15.23 8.98
N HIS A 27 -31.47 -15.43 7.79
CA HIS A 27 -30.72 -15.40 6.53
C HIS A 27 -30.17 -14.00 6.20
N LEU A 28 -30.94 -12.94 6.43
CA LEU A 28 -30.48 -11.55 6.27
C LEU A 28 -29.30 -11.23 7.20
N LYS A 29 -29.37 -11.66 8.47
CA LYS A 29 -28.26 -11.54 9.43
C LYS A 29 -27.03 -12.36 9.04
N GLN A 30 -27.22 -13.52 8.42
CA GLN A 30 -26.12 -14.33 7.90
C GLN A 30 -25.54 -13.73 6.61
N ALA A 31 -26.34 -12.98 5.85
CA ALA A 31 -25.96 -12.30 4.63
C ALA A 31 -25.51 -10.85 4.86
N ASP A 32 -25.35 -10.41 6.10
CA ASP A 32 -24.96 -9.04 6.46
C ASP A 32 -23.63 -8.64 5.80
N GLU A 33 -22.67 -9.58 5.79
CA GLU A 33 -21.38 -9.41 5.11
C GLU A 33 -21.51 -9.21 3.59
N LEU A 34 -22.53 -9.81 2.95
CA LEU A 34 -22.81 -9.64 1.51
C LEU A 34 -23.51 -8.32 1.21
N LEU A 35 -24.40 -7.89 2.11
CA LEU A 35 -25.18 -6.66 1.99
C LEU A 35 -24.38 -5.40 2.33
N HIS A 36 -23.31 -5.53 3.09
CA HIS A 36 -22.37 -4.46 3.36
C HIS A 36 -21.19 -4.42 2.37
N ASN A 37 -21.08 -5.43 1.50
CA ASN A 37 -20.10 -5.46 0.42
C ASN A 37 -20.58 -4.61 -0.78
N GLU A 38 -19.84 -3.53 -1.10
CA GLU A 38 -20.21 -2.57 -2.16
C GLU A 38 -19.96 -3.09 -3.59
N SER A 39 -19.25 -4.20 -3.79
CA SER A 39 -19.27 -4.91 -5.08
C SER A 39 -20.64 -5.45 -5.45
N THR A 40 -21.53 -5.62 -4.46
CA THR A 40 -22.91 -5.99 -4.70
C THR A 40 -23.68 -4.77 -5.20
N PRO A 41 -24.19 -4.75 -6.45
CA PRO A 41 -25.05 -3.68 -6.91
C PRO A 41 -26.43 -3.80 -6.23
N LEU A 42 -26.54 -3.28 -5.01
CA LEU A 42 -27.75 -3.35 -4.19
C LEU A 42 -28.88 -2.45 -4.72
N LEU A 43 -28.55 -1.43 -5.51
CA LEU A 43 -29.53 -0.57 -6.18
C LEU A 43 -30.37 -1.35 -7.21
N PRO A 44 -29.77 -2.07 -8.19
CA PRO A 44 -30.51 -3.00 -9.05
C PRO A 44 -31.27 -4.09 -8.30
N PHE A 45 -30.78 -4.50 -7.12
CA PHE A 45 -31.47 -5.47 -6.27
C PHE A 45 -32.78 -4.92 -5.70
N LEU A 46 -32.80 -3.65 -5.28
CA LEU A 46 -34.02 -2.97 -4.84
C LEU A 46 -35.03 -2.81 -5.97
N GLU A 47 -34.59 -2.66 -7.23
CA GLU A 47 -35.51 -2.60 -8.39
C GLU A 47 -36.23 -3.93 -8.65
N GLN A 48 -35.64 -5.06 -8.23
CA GLN A 48 -36.21 -6.40 -8.37
C GLN A 48 -37.08 -6.83 -7.17
N LEU A 49 -37.15 -6.00 -6.13
CA LEU A 49 -37.96 -6.25 -4.94
C LEU A 49 -39.16 -5.32 -4.89
N ASP A 50 -40.36 -5.89 -4.82
CA ASP A 50 -41.56 -5.13 -4.49
C ASP A 50 -41.51 -4.65 -3.01
N PRO A 51 -41.57 -3.33 -2.73
CA PRO A 51 -41.51 -2.79 -1.36
C PRO A 51 -42.68 -3.24 -0.46
N THR A 52 -43.82 -3.59 -1.06
CA THR A 52 -45.02 -4.03 -0.33
C THR A 52 -44.94 -5.51 0.04
N LEU A 53 -44.41 -6.34 -0.85
CA LEU A 53 -44.29 -7.79 -0.65
C LEU A 53 -43.00 -8.18 0.08
N HIS A 54 -41.90 -7.46 -0.11
CA HIS A 54 -40.56 -7.81 0.40
C HIS A 54 -40.04 -6.81 1.44
N SER A 55 -40.96 -6.18 2.18
CA SER A 55 -40.67 -5.04 3.07
C SER A 55 -39.50 -5.25 4.04
N LEU A 56 -39.35 -6.43 4.65
CA LEU A 56 -38.24 -6.72 5.58
C LEU A 56 -36.87 -6.73 4.89
N GLY A 57 -36.73 -7.46 3.78
CA GLY A 57 -35.49 -7.50 3.00
C GLY A 57 -35.17 -6.16 2.36
N TYR A 58 -36.19 -5.47 1.85
CA TYR A 58 -36.08 -4.12 1.28
C TYR A 58 -35.56 -3.11 2.32
N LEU A 59 -36.13 -3.12 3.53
CA LEU A 59 -35.71 -2.26 4.63
C LEU A 59 -34.27 -2.57 5.07
N TYR A 60 -33.92 -3.85 5.17
CA TYR A 60 -32.59 -4.26 5.62
C TYR A 60 -31.49 -3.74 4.67
N ILE A 61 -31.71 -3.86 3.36
CA ILE A 61 -30.80 -3.37 2.32
C ILE A 61 -30.71 -1.85 2.32
N LEU A 62 -31.86 -1.17 2.46
CA LEU A 62 -31.88 0.28 2.61
C LEU A 62 -31.13 0.75 3.84
N VAL A 63 -31.22 0.04 4.97
CA VAL A 63 -30.47 0.36 6.19
C VAL A 63 -28.98 0.22 5.94
N SER A 64 -28.51 -0.85 5.30
CA SER A 64 -27.10 -1.03 4.97
C SER A 64 -26.57 0.08 4.06
N LEU A 65 -27.31 0.46 3.02
CA LEU A 65 -26.97 1.59 2.13
C LEU A 65 -27.01 2.94 2.88
N ALA A 66 -28.00 3.11 3.77
CA ALA A 66 -28.15 4.33 4.57
C ALA A 66 -26.98 4.50 5.54
N VAL A 67 -26.45 3.43 6.13
CA VAL A 67 -25.31 3.53 7.07
C VAL A 67 -24.07 4.09 6.36
N ILE A 68 -23.73 3.60 5.16
CA ILE A 68 -22.60 4.11 4.38
C ILE A 68 -22.81 5.58 4.02
N ALA A 69 -24.01 5.92 3.54
CA ALA A 69 -24.37 7.29 3.20
C ALA A 69 -24.31 8.23 4.42
N VAL A 70 -24.77 7.77 5.58
CA VAL A 70 -24.69 8.49 6.86
C VAL A 70 -23.24 8.68 7.28
N CYS A 71 -22.38 7.67 7.15
CA CYS A 71 -20.95 7.79 7.45
C CYS A 71 -20.27 8.85 6.57
N LYS A 72 -20.56 8.84 5.26
CA LYS A 72 -20.04 9.83 4.30
C LYS A 72 -20.54 11.25 4.64
N ARG A 73 -21.84 11.42 4.92
CA ARG A 73 -22.42 12.71 5.35
C ARG A 73 -21.90 13.18 6.70
N PHE A 74 -21.68 12.26 7.63
CA PHE A 74 -21.09 12.55 8.93
C PHE A 74 -19.65 13.07 8.77
N LYS A 75 -18.84 12.41 7.93
CA LYS A 75 -17.50 12.91 7.56
C LYS A 75 -17.59 14.34 7.02
N ASP A 76 -18.45 14.58 6.03
CA ASP A 76 -18.61 15.91 5.43
C ASP A 76 -19.00 16.97 6.47
N HIS A 77 -19.91 16.63 7.39
CA HIS A 77 -20.30 17.52 8.48
C HIS A 77 -19.16 17.84 9.43
N VAL A 78 -18.39 16.83 9.83
CA VAL A 78 -17.22 17.02 10.70
C VAL A 78 -16.14 17.87 10.02
N LEU A 79 -15.98 17.73 8.70
CA LEU A 79 -15.07 18.58 7.91
C LEU A 79 -15.57 20.03 7.81
N MET A 80 -16.88 20.24 7.61
CA MET A 80 -17.47 21.60 7.64
C MET A 80 -17.30 22.29 8.99
N LEU A 81 -17.28 21.53 10.09
CA LEU A 81 -17.02 22.04 11.43
C LEU A 81 -15.52 22.21 11.75
N GLU A 82 -14.62 21.96 10.78
CA GLU A 82 -13.16 21.98 10.96
C GLU A 82 -12.66 21.11 12.12
N ALA A 83 -13.39 20.03 12.44
CA ALA A 83 -13.13 19.19 13.63
C ALA A 83 -12.84 17.72 13.28
N PRO A 84 -11.94 17.39 12.33
CA PRO A 84 -11.76 16.04 11.75
C PRO A 84 -11.50 14.95 12.81
N MET A 85 -10.87 15.30 13.93
CA MET A 85 -10.67 14.41 15.09
C MET A 85 -11.95 13.73 15.57
N ARG A 86 -13.09 14.43 15.56
CA ARG A 86 -14.38 13.90 16.04
C ARG A 86 -14.90 12.76 15.16
N GLY A 87 -14.48 12.71 13.90
CA GLY A 87 -14.91 11.68 12.96
C GLY A 87 -14.03 10.43 12.95
N VAL A 88 -12.80 10.50 13.50
CA VAL A 88 -11.82 9.40 13.41
C VAL A 88 -12.32 8.13 14.09
N ALA A 89 -12.74 8.20 15.36
CA ALA A 89 -13.15 7.02 16.10
C ALA A 89 -14.48 6.41 15.59
N PRO A 90 -15.54 7.19 15.32
CA PRO A 90 -16.78 6.64 14.76
C PRO A 90 -16.57 6.00 13.39
N LEU A 91 -15.76 6.62 12.53
CA LEU A 91 -15.55 6.11 11.18
C LEU A 91 -14.65 4.87 11.17
N LEU A 92 -13.69 4.76 12.10
CA LEU A 92 -12.94 3.52 12.31
C LEU A 92 -13.87 2.35 12.68
N GLU A 93 -14.80 2.59 13.60
CA GLU A 93 -15.76 1.56 14.03
C GLU A 93 -16.69 1.17 12.87
N ALA A 94 -17.15 2.14 12.09
CA ALA A 94 -17.95 1.88 10.89
C ALA A 94 -17.17 1.03 9.88
N VAL A 95 -15.91 1.35 9.59
CA VAL A 95 -15.08 0.54 8.69
C VAL A 95 -14.95 -0.90 9.18
N LYS A 96 -14.73 -1.11 10.49
CA LYS A 96 -14.61 -2.45 11.08
C LYS A 96 -15.90 -3.26 11.00
N LYS A 97 -17.06 -2.62 11.06
CA LYS A 97 -18.36 -3.31 11.01
C LYS A 97 -18.89 -3.54 9.60
N ILE A 98 -18.57 -2.65 8.66
CA ILE A 98 -19.08 -2.71 7.28
C ILE A 98 -18.20 -3.60 6.40
N ARG A 99 -16.90 -3.72 6.71
CA ARG A 99 -16.02 -4.62 5.95
C ARG A 99 -16.52 -6.07 6.11
N SER A 100 -16.63 -6.78 5.00
CA SER A 100 -16.94 -8.23 5.00
C SER A 100 -15.77 -9.05 5.56
N SER A 101 -14.53 -8.61 5.32
CA SER A 101 -13.35 -9.33 5.77
C SER A 101 -12.14 -8.43 6.07
N SER A 102 -11.20 -9.02 6.81
CA SER A 102 -9.75 -8.75 6.87
C SER A 102 -9.07 -8.17 5.63
N GLU A 103 -9.58 -8.58 4.49
CA GLU A 103 -8.85 -8.59 3.23
C GLU A 103 -9.57 -7.75 2.17
N HIS A 104 -10.76 -7.24 2.49
CA HIS A 104 -11.61 -6.46 1.61
C HIS A 104 -11.48 -4.96 1.86
N LEU A 105 -11.31 -4.19 0.78
CA LEU A 105 -11.31 -2.73 0.80
C LEU A 105 -12.73 -2.17 0.73
N SER A 106 -13.28 -1.78 1.89
CA SER A 106 -14.54 -1.03 1.92
C SER A 106 -14.34 0.44 1.49
N THR A 107 -15.41 1.06 0.98
CA THR A 107 -15.39 2.45 0.47
C THR A 107 -15.20 3.52 1.54
N LEU A 108 -15.33 3.14 2.82
CA LEU A 108 -15.08 4.04 3.96
C LEU A 108 -13.60 4.08 4.36
N HIS A 109 -12.75 3.16 3.88
CA HIS A 109 -11.32 3.18 4.20
C HIS A 109 -10.65 4.49 3.77
N PRO A 110 -10.83 4.99 2.52
CA PRO A 110 -10.23 6.26 2.12
C PRO A 110 -10.73 7.44 2.96
N ASP A 111 -12.02 7.47 3.27
CA ASP A 111 -12.66 8.50 4.08
C ASP A 111 -12.09 8.53 5.51
N PHE A 112 -11.89 7.36 6.12
CA PHE A 112 -11.25 7.21 7.41
C PHE A 112 -9.78 7.68 7.39
N LEU A 113 -9.00 7.26 6.40
CA LEU A 113 -7.60 7.67 6.27
C LEU A 113 -7.48 9.18 6.00
N GLN A 114 -8.39 9.77 5.24
CA GLN A 114 -8.48 11.21 5.02
C GLN A 114 -8.68 11.96 6.34
N LEU A 115 -9.64 11.52 7.18
CA LEU A 115 -9.85 12.10 8.51
C LEU A 115 -8.60 11.97 9.38
N CYS A 116 -7.94 10.80 9.37
CA CYS A 116 -6.71 10.61 10.14
C CYS A 116 -5.60 11.56 9.70
N LEU A 117 -5.46 11.83 8.39
CA LEU A 117 -4.49 12.78 7.87
C LEU A 117 -4.77 14.22 8.33
N LEU A 118 -6.02 14.67 8.16
CA LEU A 118 -6.44 16.03 8.54
C LEU A 118 -6.36 16.25 10.05
N ALA A 119 -6.70 15.23 10.83
CA ALA A 119 -6.64 15.23 12.28
C ALA A 119 -5.22 15.00 12.84
N LYS A 120 -4.24 14.67 11.99
CA LYS A 120 -2.87 14.25 12.36
C LYS A 120 -2.84 13.02 13.29
N CYS A 121 -3.86 12.16 13.22
CA CYS A 121 -4.00 10.91 13.96
C CYS A 121 -3.36 9.73 13.24
N TYR A 122 -2.06 9.83 12.94
CA TYR A 122 -1.36 8.84 12.12
C TYR A 122 -1.28 7.46 12.77
N LYS A 123 -1.21 7.38 14.11
CA LYS A 123 -1.17 6.09 14.83
C LYS A 123 -2.47 5.31 14.64
N THR A 124 -3.61 5.99 14.69
CA THR A 124 -4.93 5.39 14.47
C THR A 124 -5.13 5.00 13.02
N GLY A 125 -4.68 5.83 12.07
CA GLY A 125 -4.73 5.46 10.65
C GLY A 125 -3.86 4.24 10.32
N LEU A 126 -2.74 4.07 11.02
CA LEU A 126 -1.82 2.96 10.79
C LEU A 126 -2.41 1.59 11.15
N SER A 127 -3.30 1.51 12.14
CA SER A 127 -3.85 0.23 12.59
C SER A 127 -4.64 -0.52 11.52
N ILE A 128 -5.17 0.18 10.52
CA ILE A 128 -5.88 -0.46 9.39
C ILE A 128 -4.97 -0.76 8.20
N LEU A 129 -3.80 -0.11 8.14
CA LEU A 129 -2.80 -0.33 7.08
C LEU A 129 -1.91 -1.55 7.36
N GLU A 130 -2.03 -2.15 8.55
CA GLU A 130 -1.37 -3.39 8.95
C GLU A 130 -2.05 -4.62 8.33
N ASP A 131 -3.34 -4.52 7.99
CA ASP A 131 -4.08 -5.54 7.26
C ASP A 131 -3.62 -5.62 5.79
N ASN A 132 -3.58 -6.84 5.26
CA ASN A 132 -3.30 -7.06 3.84
C ASN A 132 -4.62 -7.11 3.06
N ILE A 133 -4.82 -6.13 2.19
CA ILE A 133 -6.00 -6.02 1.34
C ILE A 133 -5.72 -6.71 0.01
N PHE A 134 -6.64 -7.58 -0.41
CA PHE A 134 -6.57 -8.35 -1.65
C PHE A 134 -7.81 -8.17 -2.54
N GLU A 135 -8.94 -7.82 -1.95
CA GLU A 135 -10.20 -7.60 -2.68
C GLU A 135 -10.53 -6.11 -2.75
N VAL A 136 -10.84 -5.64 -3.96
CA VAL A 136 -11.05 -4.23 -4.28
C VAL A 136 -12.18 -4.11 -5.29
N ASP A 137 -13.21 -3.34 -4.93
CA ASP A 137 -14.39 -3.17 -5.78
C ASP A 137 -14.27 -1.94 -6.69
N GLN A 138 -13.85 -0.81 -6.10
CA GLN A 138 -13.84 0.49 -6.75
C GLN A 138 -12.42 1.00 -6.97
N PRO A 139 -12.00 1.23 -8.24
CA PRO A 139 -10.64 1.71 -8.53
C PRO A 139 -10.29 3.00 -7.79
N ARG A 140 -11.22 3.96 -7.73
CA ARG A 140 -11.00 5.26 -7.07
C ARG A 140 -10.68 5.09 -5.58
N ASP A 141 -11.36 4.18 -4.90
CA ASP A 141 -11.15 3.96 -3.47
C ASP A 141 -9.80 3.31 -3.21
N PHE A 142 -9.35 2.42 -4.09
CA PHE A 142 -7.99 1.89 -4.05
C PHE A 142 -6.93 2.99 -4.21
N PHE A 143 -7.08 3.86 -5.21
CA PHE A 143 -6.16 4.99 -5.41
C PHE A 143 -6.05 5.86 -4.16
N LEU A 144 -7.18 6.23 -3.56
CA LEU A 144 -7.20 7.08 -2.37
C LEU A 144 -6.70 6.36 -1.11
N TYR A 145 -7.08 5.09 -0.93
CA TYR A 145 -6.60 4.25 0.17
C TYR A 145 -5.08 4.18 0.17
N CYS A 146 -4.48 3.80 -0.95
CA CYS A 146 -3.04 3.68 -1.07
C CYS A 146 -2.33 5.04 -0.98
N TYR A 147 -2.88 6.11 -1.57
CA TYR A 147 -2.28 7.44 -1.48
C TYR A 147 -2.31 7.99 -0.04
N TYR A 148 -3.47 7.97 0.62
CA TYR A 148 -3.60 8.46 1.99
C TYR A 148 -2.85 7.58 2.98
N GLY A 149 -2.90 6.26 2.82
CA GLY A 149 -2.11 5.33 3.61
C GLY A 149 -0.61 5.57 3.44
N GLY A 150 -0.16 5.83 2.20
CA GLY A 150 1.21 6.22 1.90
C GLY A 150 1.62 7.48 2.66
N MET A 151 0.78 8.52 2.67
CA MET A 151 1.04 9.76 3.43
C MET A 151 1.09 9.54 4.94
N ILE A 152 0.23 8.69 5.51
CA ILE A 152 0.27 8.34 6.94
C ILE A 152 1.57 7.61 7.27
N CYS A 153 1.97 6.64 6.44
CA CYS A 153 3.23 5.91 6.61
C CYS A 153 4.44 6.84 6.49
N ILE A 154 4.42 7.82 5.58
CA ILE A 154 5.45 8.87 5.48
C ILE A 154 5.51 9.68 6.78
N GLY A 155 4.37 10.12 7.30
CA GLY A 155 4.29 10.89 8.56
C GLY A 155 4.86 10.14 9.77
N GLN A 156 4.75 8.81 9.77
CA GLN A 156 5.32 7.90 10.77
C GLN A 156 6.74 7.42 10.45
N LYS A 157 7.36 7.92 9.36
CA LYS A 157 8.67 7.48 8.84
C LYS A 157 8.74 5.97 8.54
N ARG A 158 7.60 5.29 8.34
CA ARG A 158 7.54 3.90 7.85
C ARG A 158 7.71 3.87 6.32
N PHE A 159 8.88 4.28 5.84
CA PHE A 159 9.13 4.51 4.42
C PHE A 159 8.94 3.26 3.54
N LYS A 160 9.32 2.07 4.03
CA LYS A 160 9.13 0.81 3.30
C LYS A 160 7.66 0.57 2.94
N LYS A 161 6.76 0.65 3.93
CA LYS A 161 5.31 0.50 3.72
C LYS A 161 4.72 1.64 2.89
N ALA A 162 5.23 2.87 3.06
CA ALA A 162 4.84 3.99 2.22
C ALA A 162 5.17 3.75 0.73
N LEU A 163 6.36 3.21 0.44
CA LEU A 163 6.76 2.87 -0.92
C LEU A 163 5.87 1.80 -1.52
N GLU A 164 5.53 0.75 -0.78
CA GLU A 164 4.59 -0.29 -1.23
C GLU A 164 3.24 0.32 -1.64
N LEU A 165 2.67 1.19 -0.80
CA LEU A 165 1.38 1.82 -1.08
C LEU A 165 1.45 2.82 -2.26
N LEU A 166 2.49 3.64 -2.34
CA LEU A 166 2.67 4.57 -3.45
C LEU A 166 2.97 3.85 -4.77
N HIS A 167 3.73 2.76 -4.72
CA HIS A 167 3.97 1.89 -5.86
C HIS A 167 2.67 1.27 -6.39
N ASN A 168 1.80 0.82 -5.49
CA ASN A 168 0.47 0.30 -5.85
C ASN A 168 -0.37 1.35 -6.59
N VAL A 169 -0.32 2.62 -6.19
CA VAL A 169 -0.98 3.72 -6.94
C VAL A 169 -0.38 3.90 -8.33
N VAL A 170 0.95 3.96 -8.44
CA VAL A 170 1.65 4.22 -9.70
C VAL A 170 1.46 3.09 -10.71
N THR A 171 1.34 1.85 -10.23
CA THR A 171 1.21 0.65 -11.08
C THR A 171 -0.21 0.21 -11.33
N ALA A 172 -1.19 0.74 -10.59
CA ALA A 172 -2.60 0.46 -10.77
C ALA A 172 -3.03 0.64 -12.25
N PRO A 173 -3.87 -0.27 -12.79
CA PRO A 173 -4.44 -0.10 -14.11
C PRO A 173 -5.21 1.23 -14.22
N MET A 174 -4.89 2.02 -15.25
CA MET A 174 -5.59 3.26 -15.57
C MET A 174 -5.61 3.48 -17.08
N SER A 175 -6.76 3.88 -17.60
CA SER A 175 -6.93 4.25 -19.01
C SER A 175 -6.49 5.70 -19.29
N SER A 176 -6.61 6.56 -18.28
CA SER A 176 -6.20 7.96 -18.30
C SER A 176 -5.50 8.32 -16.99
N ILE A 177 -4.66 9.35 -17.02
CA ILE A 177 -3.99 9.82 -15.81
C ILE A 177 -4.97 10.56 -14.91
N ASN A 178 -4.92 10.22 -13.62
CA ASN A 178 -5.63 10.94 -12.58
C ASN A 178 -4.66 11.73 -11.70
N ALA A 179 -5.17 12.79 -11.05
CA ALA A 179 -4.36 13.68 -10.21
C ALA A 179 -3.74 12.95 -8.99
N ILE A 180 -4.42 11.92 -8.46
CA ILE A 180 -3.95 11.13 -7.33
C ILE A 180 -2.64 10.42 -7.70
N ALA A 181 -2.58 9.81 -8.89
CA ALA A 181 -1.41 9.12 -9.40
C ALA A 181 -0.22 10.06 -9.62
N VAL A 182 -0.48 11.29 -10.10
CA VAL A 182 0.56 12.31 -10.25
C VAL A 182 1.15 12.70 -8.89
N GLU A 183 0.30 13.00 -7.90
CA GLU A 183 0.75 13.36 -6.55
C GLU A 183 1.43 12.20 -5.82
N ALA A 184 0.96 10.97 -6.03
CA ALA A 184 1.58 9.77 -5.51
C ALA A 184 2.97 9.55 -6.13
N PHE A 185 3.11 9.75 -7.45
CA PHE A 185 4.38 9.58 -8.15
C PHE A 185 5.45 10.55 -7.66
N LYS A 186 5.10 11.84 -7.45
CA LYS A 186 6.00 12.83 -6.84
C LYS A 186 6.54 12.35 -5.49
N LYS A 187 5.64 11.89 -4.60
CA LYS A 187 6.01 11.38 -3.28
C LYS A 187 6.75 10.05 -3.37
N TYR A 188 6.43 9.20 -4.34
CA TYR A 188 7.12 7.93 -4.58
C TYR A 188 8.60 8.17 -4.89
N ILE A 189 8.90 9.13 -5.77
CA ILE A 189 10.28 9.53 -6.07
C ILE A 189 10.99 9.99 -4.79
N LEU A 190 10.40 10.95 -4.06
CA LEU A 190 11.02 11.52 -2.86
C LEU A 190 11.29 10.47 -1.79
N VAL A 191 10.30 9.62 -1.49
CA VAL A 191 10.45 8.56 -0.48
C VAL A 191 11.46 7.51 -0.93
N SER A 192 11.54 7.21 -2.24
CA SER A 192 12.55 6.28 -2.77
C SER A 192 13.96 6.82 -2.57
N LEU A 193 14.14 8.13 -2.81
CA LEU A 193 15.39 8.83 -2.54
C LEU A 193 15.72 8.88 -1.05
N ILE A 194 14.73 9.04 -0.16
CA ILE A 194 14.96 9.03 1.29
C ILE A 194 15.37 7.63 1.78
N HIS A 195 14.65 6.59 1.34
CA HIS A 195 14.82 5.24 1.86
C HIS A 195 15.97 4.46 1.21
N SER A 196 16.08 4.51 -0.12
CA SER A 196 17.08 3.76 -0.89
C SER A 196 18.23 4.64 -1.39
N GLY A 197 18.05 5.97 -1.36
CA GLY A 197 19.04 6.92 -1.89
C GLY A 197 19.19 6.90 -3.40
N GLN A 198 18.26 6.26 -4.11
CA GLN A 198 18.27 6.14 -5.56
C GLN A 198 16.85 5.86 -6.04
N PHE A 199 16.54 6.33 -7.24
CA PHE A 199 15.25 6.11 -7.87
C PHE A 199 15.47 5.65 -9.30
N SER A 200 14.93 4.48 -9.64
CA SER A 200 14.88 4.04 -11.03
C SER A 200 13.70 4.73 -11.69
N THR A 201 14.00 5.56 -12.70
CA THR A 201 12.94 6.16 -13.51
C THR A 201 12.15 5.12 -14.30
N ASN A 202 12.65 3.89 -14.46
CA ASN A 202 11.96 2.85 -15.20
C ASN A 202 10.92 2.15 -14.32
N LEU A 203 9.65 2.42 -14.63
CA LEU A 203 8.52 1.74 -14.01
C LEU A 203 8.43 0.27 -14.49
N PRO A 204 7.87 -0.65 -13.70
CA PRO A 204 7.68 -2.04 -14.12
C PRO A 204 6.93 -2.17 -15.44
N LYS A 205 7.24 -3.22 -16.21
CA LYS A 205 6.63 -3.48 -17.53
C LYS A 205 5.10 -3.62 -17.48
N TYR A 206 4.56 -4.10 -16.36
CA TYR A 206 3.12 -4.27 -16.15
C TYR A 206 2.38 -2.96 -15.80
N THR A 207 3.12 -1.85 -15.60
CA THR A 207 2.51 -0.54 -15.37
C THR A 207 1.74 -0.10 -16.62
N SER A 208 0.59 0.55 -16.43
CA SER A 208 -0.23 1.01 -17.56
C SER A 208 0.54 1.91 -18.53
N SER A 209 0.20 1.82 -19.83
CA SER A 209 0.81 2.65 -20.87
C SER A 209 0.57 4.15 -20.64
N ALA A 210 -0.60 4.51 -20.10
CA ALA A 210 -0.92 5.86 -19.68
C ALA A 210 0.08 6.35 -18.62
N ALA A 211 0.30 5.58 -17.55
CA ALA A 211 1.25 5.93 -16.49
C ALA A 211 2.69 6.06 -17.00
N GLN A 212 3.17 5.08 -17.78
CA GLN A 212 4.52 5.08 -18.33
C GLN A 212 4.82 6.30 -19.21
N ARG A 213 3.86 6.73 -20.04
CA ARG A 213 4.02 7.86 -20.95
C ARG A 213 3.93 9.22 -20.27
N ASN A 214 3.06 9.35 -19.27
CA ASN A 214 2.65 10.66 -18.77
C ASN A 214 3.25 11.04 -17.42
N LEU A 215 3.44 10.09 -16.48
CA LEU A 215 3.85 10.44 -15.11
C LEU A 215 5.21 11.15 -15.05
N LYS A 216 6.17 10.71 -15.89
CA LYS A 216 7.48 11.38 -16.02
C LYS A 216 7.33 12.79 -16.58
N THR A 217 6.58 12.93 -17.67
CA THR A 217 6.35 14.18 -18.39
C THR A 217 5.63 15.22 -17.53
N LEU A 218 4.75 14.79 -16.62
CA LEU A 218 3.99 15.65 -15.73
C LEU A 218 4.76 16.03 -14.45
N CYS A 219 5.85 15.35 -14.11
CA CYS A 219 6.64 15.59 -12.90
C CYS A 219 8.12 15.93 -13.17
N PRO A 220 8.46 16.83 -14.12
CA PRO A 220 9.85 17.07 -14.49
C PRO A 220 10.76 17.48 -13.31
N PRO A 221 10.34 18.40 -12.41
CA PRO A 221 11.21 18.82 -11.29
C PRO A 221 11.59 17.70 -10.33
N TYR A 222 10.74 16.68 -10.19
CA TYR A 222 11.00 15.54 -9.31
C TYR A 222 11.89 14.49 -9.98
N VAL A 223 11.69 14.27 -11.28
CA VAL A 223 12.54 13.36 -12.07
C VAL A 223 13.96 13.90 -12.17
N GLU A 224 14.10 15.20 -12.42
CA GLU A 224 15.40 15.86 -12.50
C GLU A 224 16.09 15.92 -11.12
N LEU A 225 15.35 16.20 -10.03
CA LEU A 225 15.87 16.04 -8.67
C LEU A 225 16.49 14.66 -8.43
N ALA A 226 15.81 13.58 -8.85
CA ALA A 226 16.33 12.22 -8.72
C ALA A 226 17.62 11.98 -9.54
N ASN A 227 17.71 12.58 -10.73
CA ASN A 227 18.92 12.53 -11.55
C ASN A 227 20.07 13.27 -10.87
N THR A 228 19.84 14.47 -10.31
CA THR A 228 20.84 15.23 -9.57
C THR A 228 21.33 14.48 -8.33
N CYS A 229 20.43 13.82 -7.59
CA CYS A 229 20.81 12.94 -6.47
C CYS A 229 21.73 11.79 -6.89
N SER A 230 21.59 11.27 -8.12
CA SER A 230 22.42 10.17 -8.61
C SER A 230 23.90 10.56 -8.80
N SER A 231 24.20 11.85 -8.98
CA SER A 231 25.57 12.38 -9.09
C SER A 231 26.35 12.35 -7.76
N GLY A 232 25.64 12.30 -6.61
CA GLY A 232 26.24 12.34 -5.28
C GLY A 232 26.72 13.71 -4.79
N LYS A 233 26.63 14.76 -5.62
CA LYS A 233 27.07 16.13 -5.28
C LYS A 233 25.95 16.91 -4.59
N ILE A 234 26.20 17.32 -3.35
CA ILE A 234 25.17 17.94 -2.51
C ILE A 234 24.96 19.41 -2.88
N SER A 235 26.02 20.16 -3.17
CA SER A 235 25.93 21.56 -3.64
C SER A 235 25.06 21.74 -4.90
N GLU A 236 25.18 20.83 -5.87
CA GLU A 236 24.33 20.84 -7.07
C GLU A 236 22.86 20.57 -6.72
N LEU A 237 22.61 19.63 -5.81
CA LEU A 237 21.27 19.30 -5.32
C LEU A 237 20.62 20.47 -4.58
N GLU A 238 21.34 21.12 -3.67
CA GLU A 238 20.85 22.27 -2.91
C GLU A 238 20.53 23.45 -3.82
N THR A 239 21.39 23.73 -4.81
CA THR A 239 21.16 24.77 -5.81
C THR A 239 19.90 24.48 -6.63
N TYR A 240 19.71 23.22 -7.04
CA TYR A 240 18.52 22.80 -7.79
C TYR A 240 17.23 22.95 -6.97
N ILE A 241 17.27 22.54 -5.69
CA ILE A 241 16.14 22.66 -4.77
C ILE A 241 15.80 24.13 -4.53
N GLN A 242 16.79 24.99 -4.35
CA GLN A 242 16.57 26.41 -4.13
C GLN A 242 15.95 27.09 -5.38
N THR A 243 16.40 26.70 -6.57
CA THR A 243 15.85 27.19 -7.85
C THR A 243 14.40 26.77 -8.06
N ASN A 244 14.03 25.55 -7.65
CA ASN A 244 12.69 24.99 -7.83
C ASN A 244 11.83 25.05 -6.54
N ARG A 245 12.24 25.84 -5.54
CA ARG A 245 11.65 25.85 -4.19
C ARG A 245 10.15 26.11 -4.22
N GLU A 246 9.72 27.11 -4.98
CA GLU A 246 8.30 27.49 -5.11
C GLU A 246 7.45 26.33 -5.62
N LYS A 247 7.98 25.53 -6.55
CA LYS A 247 7.26 24.38 -7.09
C LYS A 247 7.06 23.30 -6.03
N PHE A 248 8.10 22.96 -5.27
CA PHE A 248 8.01 21.99 -4.18
C PHE A 248 7.12 22.46 -3.03
N ASP A 249 7.09 23.76 -2.77
CA ASP A 249 6.23 24.38 -1.75
C ASP A 249 4.77 24.36 -2.20
N SER A 250 4.48 24.72 -3.46
CA SER A 250 3.12 24.67 -4.03
C SER A 250 2.53 23.26 -4.03
N ASP A 251 3.37 22.23 -4.19
CA ASP A 251 2.97 20.82 -4.15
C ASP A 251 2.95 20.25 -2.70
N ASN A 252 3.22 21.07 -1.68
CA ASN A 252 3.31 20.70 -0.26
C ASN A 252 4.32 19.57 0.03
N ASN A 253 5.41 19.51 -0.74
CA ASN A 253 6.43 18.46 -0.64
C ASN A 253 7.79 18.98 -0.12
N LEU A 254 7.92 20.28 0.17
CA LEU A 254 9.19 20.90 0.58
C LEU A 254 9.84 20.20 1.80
N GLY A 255 9.04 19.73 2.76
CA GLY A 255 9.55 18.98 3.92
C GLY A 255 10.21 17.66 3.53
N LEU A 256 9.67 16.94 2.55
CA LEU A 256 10.26 15.69 2.04
C LEU A 256 11.50 15.97 1.21
N VAL A 257 11.51 17.03 0.41
CA VAL A 257 12.70 17.44 -0.35
C VAL A 257 13.87 17.76 0.58
N LYS A 258 13.63 18.43 1.71
CA LYS A 258 14.66 18.63 2.75
C LYS A 258 15.17 17.32 3.34
N GLN A 259 14.28 16.34 3.56
CA GLN A 259 14.69 15.01 4.02
C GLN A 259 15.54 14.27 2.98
N VAL A 260 15.30 14.46 1.67
CA VAL A 260 16.17 13.92 0.62
C VAL A 260 17.60 14.47 0.75
N VAL A 261 17.76 15.75 1.04
CA VAL A 261 19.09 16.34 1.28
C VAL A 261 19.75 15.70 2.51
N SER A 262 19.02 15.59 3.63
CA SER A 262 19.52 14.94 4.84
C SER A 262 19.91 13.47 4.63
N SER A 263 19.13 12.72 3.83
CA SER A 263 19.44 11.32 3.53
C SER A 263 20.66 11.18 2.60
N MET A 264 20.94 12.16 1.75
CA MET A 264 22.14 12.19 0.92
C MET A 264 23.42 12.29 1.74
N TYR A 265 23.43 13.15 2.77
CA TYR A 265 24.55 13.23 3.72
C TYR A 265 24.79 11.87 4.40
N LYS A 266 23.74 11.26 4.95
CA LYS A 266 23.80 9.93 5.58
C LYS A 266 24.34 8.87 4.62
N LYS A 267 23.87 8.85 3.38
CA LYS A 267 24.32 7.90 2.35
C LYS A 267 25.78 8.10 1.95
N ASN A 268 26.24 9.35 1.84
CA ASN A 268 27.64 9.64 1.53
C ASN A 268 28.55 9.18 2.68
N ILE A 269 28.14 9.32 3.94
CA ILE A 269 28.86 8.77 5.10
C ILE A 269 28.84 7.23 5.07
N GLN A 270 27.71 6.59 4.78
CA GLN A 270 27.62 5.13 4.61
C GLN A 270 28.58 4.59 3.54
N ARG A 271 28.80 5.34 2.45
CA ARG A 271 29.78 4.93 1.42
C ARG A 271 31.21 4.90 1.97
N LEU A 272 31.56 5.78 2.92
CA LEU A 272 32.90 5.80 3.51
C LEU A 272 33.19 4.54 4.34
N THR A 273 32.16 3.88 4.88
CA THR A 273 32.34 2.62 5.63
C THR A 273 32.80 1.47 4.73
N GLN A 274 32.61 1.58 3.41
CA GLN A 274 33.02 0.56 2.44
C GLN A 274 34.50 0.68 2.06
N THR A 275 35.09 1.87 2.21
CA THR A 275 36.47 2.16 1.78
C THR A 275 37.43 2.38 2.93
N TYR A 276 36.93 2.81 4.09
CA TYR A 276 37.75 3.19 5.23
C TYR A 276 37.39 2.34 6.45
N LEU A 277 38.42 1.90 7.19
CA LEU A 277 38.27 1.32 8.53
C LEU A 277 38.28 2.42 9.61
N THR A 278 39.13 3.43 9.45
CA THR A 278 39.23 4.57 10.36
C THR A 278 39.46 5.83 9.55
N LEU A 279 38.73 6.90 9.87
CA LEU A 279 38.77 8.16 9.13
C LEU A 279 38.58 9.34 10.09
N SER A 280 39.27 10.46 9.85
CA SER A 280 39.13 11.65 10.71
C SER A 280 37.79 12.35 10.49
N LEU A 281 37.26 13.00 11.53
CA LEU A 281 36.04 13.82 11.43
C LEU A 281 36.19 14.98 10.43
N GLN A 282 37.41 15.51 10.28
CA GLN A 282 37.72 16.54 9.29
C GLN A 282 37.65 16.01 7.87
N ASP A 283 38.19 14.81 7.61
CA ASP A 283 38.14 14.19 6.28
C ASP A 283 36.71 13.79 5.91
N ILE A 284 35.92 13.31 6.89
CA ILE A 284 34.48 13.07 6.68
C ILE A 284 33.79 14.38 6.29
N ALA A 285 34.02 15.47 7.03
CA ALA A 285 33.41 16.76 6.73
C ALA A 285 33.79 17.25 5.32
N ASN A 286 35.06 17.17 4.95
CA ASN A 286 35.55 17.59 3.64
C ASN A 286 34.97 16.73 2.50
N THR A 287 34.94 15.41 2.67
CA THR A 287 34.48 14.47 1.63
C THR A 287 32.98 14.57 1.41
N VAL A 288 32.22 14.78 2.49
CA VAL A 288 30.75 14.83 2.48
C VAL A 288 30.22 16.27 2.33
N GLN A 289 31.11 17.27 2.20
CA GLN A 289 30.78 18.69 2.04
C GLN A 289 29.98 19.27 3.22
N LEU A 290 30.34 18.89 4.45
CA LEU A 290 29.83 19.48 5.68
C LEU A 290 30.66 20.69 6.10
N SER A 291 30.07 21.61 6.85
CA SER A 291 30.70 22.87 7.22
C SER A 291 31.80 22.72 8.27
N SER A 292 31.71 21.69 9.13
CA SER A 292 32.66 21.49 10.23
C SER A 292 32.79 20.04 10.68
N PRO A 293 33.91 19.66 11.33
CA PRO A 293 34.08 18.35 11.98
C PRO A 293 33.02 18.06 13.05
N LYS A 294 32.52 19.11 13.72
CA LYS A 294 31.45 18.98 14.72
C LYS A 294 30.12 18.57 14.10
N GLU A 295 29.83 19.10 12.91
CA GLU A 295 28.64 18.70 12.15
C GLU A 295 28.76 17.26 11.66
N ALA A 296 29.94 16.85 11.19
CA ALA A 296 30.23 15.46 10.87
C ALA A 296 30.07 14.53 12.07
N GLU A 297 30.56 14.92 13.25
CA GLU A 297 30.40 14.17 14.49
C GLU A 297 28.92 13.98 14.85
N MET A 298 28.13 15.05 14.76
CA MET A 298 26.68 15.01 15.02
C MET A 298 25.96 14.06 14.07
N HIS A 299 26.28 14.10 12.77
CA HIS A 299 25.71 13.17 11.79
C HIS A 299 26.09 11.72 12.09
N VAL A 300 27.37 11.44 12.34
CA VAL A 300 27.84 10.09 12.66
C VAL A 300 27.17 9.57 13.93
N LEU A 301 27.07 10.39 14.97
CA LEU A 301 26.40 10.03 16.22
C LEU A 301 24.93 9.66 16.00
N GLN A 302 24.21 10.49 15.23
CA GLN A 302 22.80 10.22 14.91
C GLN A 302 22.65 8.92 14.10
N MET A 303 23.54 8.67 13.14
CA MET A 303 23.51 7.45 12.33
C MET A 303 23.82 6.19 13.16
N ILE A 304 24.71 6.28 14.16
CA ILE A 304 24.95 5.18 15.12
C ILE A 304 23.70 4.93 15.95
N GLN A 305 23.05 5.99 16.47
CA GLN A 305 21.84 5.87 17.29
C GLN A 305 20.66 5.29 16.49
N ASP A 306 20.52 5.68 15.22
CA ASP A 306 19.48 5.19 14.31
C ASP A 306 19.77 3.76 13.79
N GLY A 307 20.95 3.18 14.09
CA GLY A 307 21.37 1.86 13.62
C GLY A 307 21.71 1.82 12.12
N GLU A 308 22.03 2.97 11.52
CA GLU A 308 22.33 3.11 10.09
C GLU A 308 23.79 2.80 9.73
N ILE A 309 24.70 2.94 10.70
CA ILE A 309 26.12 2.54 10.62
C ILE A 309 26.58 2.00 11.97
N TYR A 310 27.58 1.12 11.94
CA TYR A 310 28.27 0.66 13.14
C TYR A 310 29.63 1.35 13.21
N ALA A 311 29.82 2.23 14.20
CA ALA A 311 31.05 3.00 14.34
C ALA A 311 31.30 3.43 15.79
N THR A 312 32.55 3.74 16.11
CA THR A 312 32.97 4.33 17.39
C THR A 312 33.70 5.64 17.15
N ILE A 313 33.33 6.69 17.89
CA ILE A 313 33.93 8.02 17.81
C ILE A 313 34.96 8.17 18.93
N ASN A 314 36.20 8.50 18.57
CA ASN A 314 37.24 8.90 19.50
C ASN A 314 37.43 10.42 19.45
N GLN A 315 36.84 11.12 20.42
CA GLN A 315 36.90 12.59 20.50
C GLN A 315 38.30 13.14 20.80
N LYS A 316 39.17 12.37 21.46
CA LYS A 316 40.54 12.83 21.77
C LYS A 316 41.38 12.95 20.50
N ASP A 317 41.25 11.98 19.62
CA ASP A 317 42.02 11.89 18.39
C ASP A 317 41.26 12.48 17.18
N GLY A 318 39.97 12.79 17.34
CA GLY A 318 39.12 13.29 16.25
C GLY A 318 38.84 12.25 15.16
N MET A 319 38.86 10.96 15.52
CA MET A 319 38.79 9.84 14.58
C MET A 319 37.50 9.04 14.77
N VAL A 320 36.94 8.57 13.65
CA VAL A 320 35.83 7.62 13.60
C VAL A 320 36.36 6.28 13.11
N ARG A 321 36.14 5.23 13.90
CA ARG A 321 36.46 3.85 13.52
C ARG A 321 35.16 3.14 13.14
N PHE A 322 35.05 2.74 11.88
CA PHE A 322 33.94 1.97 11.35
C PHE A 322 34.07 0.49 11.74
N LEU A 323 32.94 -0.15 12.01
CA LEU A 323 32.82 -1.53 12.47
C LEU A 323 31.95 -2.32 11.51
N GLU A 324 32.09 -3.64 11.56
CA GLU A 324 31.17 -4.57 10.91
C GLU A 324 29.87 -4.70 11.72
N ASP A 325 28.83 -5.21 11.07
CA ASP A 325 27.55 -5.51 11.72
C ASP A 325 27.77 -6.48 12.89
N PRO A 326 27.35 -6.14 14.13
CA PRO A 326 27.52 -7.00 15.28
C PRO A 326 26.62 -8.25 15.25
N GLU A 327 25.63 -8.32 14.36
CA GLU A 327 24.72 -9.47 14.26
C GLU A 327 25.46 -10.73 13.81
N GLN A 328 25.39 -11.77 14.64
CA GLN A 328 26.06 -13.06 14.41
C GLN A 328 25.11 -14.17 13.98
N TYR A 329 23.80 -13.90 13.87
CA TYR A 329 22.76 -14.84 13.47
C TYR A 329 22.62 -16.03 14.43
N LYS A 330 22.97 -15.85 15.71
CA LYS A 330 22.99 -16.91 16.74
C LYS A 330 22.05 -16.65 17.92
N THR A 331 21.35 -15.52 17.91
CA THR A 331 20.48 -15.09 19.00
C THR A 331 19.12 -15.79 18.91
N CYS A 332 18.43 -15.93 20.06
CA CYS A 332 17.04 -16.38 20.08
C CYS A 332 16.12 -15.41 19.31
N GLU A 333 16.40 -14.11 19.36
CA GLU A 333 15.70 -13.08 18.59
C GLU A 333 15.75 -13.39 17.08
N MET A 334 16.89 -13.87 16.57
CA MET A 334 16.99 -14.24 15.16
C MET A 334 16.18 -15.49 14.83
N ILE A 335 16.12 -16.46 15.74
CA ILE A 335 15.25 -17.65 15.58
C ILE A 335 13.79 -17.22 15.50
N GLU A 336 13.34 -16.32 16.38
CA GLU A 336 11.97 -15.77 16.37
C GLU A 336 11.66 -14.99 15.08
N CYS A 337 12.63 -14.21 14.58
CA CYS A 337 12.50 -13.48 13.31
C CYS A 337 12.35 -14.44 12.12
N ILE A 338 13.13 -15.53 12.09
CA ILE A 338 13.05 -16.57 11.07
C ILE A 338 11.72 -17.31 11.17
N ASP A 339 11.30 -17.72 12.36
CA ASP A 339 10.02 -18.41 12.56
C ASP A 339 8.83 -17.52 12.13
N SER A 340 8.82 -16.25 12.52
CA SER A 340 7.82 -15.28 12.05
C SER A 340 7.77 -15.15 10.52
N SER A 341 8.95 -15.15 9.88
CA SER A 341 9.06 -15.12 8.43
C SER A 341 8.53 -16.41 7.77
N ILE A 342 8.81 -17.58 8.35
CA ILE A 342 8.29 -18.88 7.92
C ILE A 342 6.77 -18.89 8.04
N GLN A 343 6.21 -18.49 9.18
CA GLN A 343 4.76 -18.43 9.40
C GLN A 343 4.08 -17.53 8.36
N ARG A 344 4.65 -16.36 8.07
CA ARG A 344 4.13 -15.46 7.04
C ARG A 344 4.14 -16.10 5.64
N ILE A 345 5.21 -16.81 5.28
CA ILE A 345 5.31 -17.53 4.00
C ILE A 345 4.31 -18.68 3.94
N MET A 346 4.14 -19.44 5.04
CA MET A 346 3.15 -20.52 5.12
C MET A 346 1.72 -20.01 4.95
N THR A 347 1.37 -18.90 5.60
CA THR A 347 0.05 -18.25 5.42
C THR A 347 -0.15 -17.80 3.97
N LEU A 348 0.86 -17.18 3.35
CA LEU A 348 0.79 -16.78 1.95
C LEU A 348 0.65 -17.98 1.01
N SER A 349 1.37 -19.08 1.26
CA SER A 349 1.30 -20.32 0.48
C SER A 349 -0.09 -20.94 0.54
N LYS A 350 -0.66 -21.09 1.75
CA LYS A 350 -2.03 -21.58 1.94
C LYS A 350 -3.05 -20.73 1.18
N LYS A 351 -2.88 -19.41 1.21
CA LYS A 351 -3.75 -18.49 0.48
C LYS A 351 -3.61 -18.64 -1.04
N LEU A 352 -2.38 -18.79 -1.54
CA LEU A 352 -2.12 -19.04 -2.96
C LEU A 352 -2.80 -20.33 -3.42
N THR A 353 -2.69 -21.41 -2.63
CA THR A 353 -3.38 -22.68 -2.91
C THR A 353 -4.91 -22.49 -2.94
N ALA A 354 -5.49 -21.79 -1.97
CA ALA A 354 -6.92 -21.52 -1.96
C ALA A 354 -7.39 -20.70 -3.18
N MET A 355 -6.59 -19.72 -3.62
CA MET A 355 -6.87 -18.95 -4.84
C MET A 355 -6.76 -19.82 -6.10
N ASP A 356 -5.76 -20.70 -6.19
CA ASP A 356 -5.56 -21.61 -7.32
C ASP A 356 -6.71 -22.64 -7.42
N GLU A 357 -7.16 -23.18 -6.30
CA GLU A 357 -8.35 -24.05 -6.22
C GLU A 357 -9.60 -23.31 -6.69
N HIS A 358 -9.81 -22.08 -6.22
CA HIS A 358 -10.97 -21.27 -6.62
C HIS A 358 -10.96 -20.97 -8.13
N ILE A 359 -9.82 -20.58 -8.70
CA ILE A 359 -9.68 -20.32 -10.14
C ILE A 359 -9.85 -21.61 -10.95
N SER A 360 -9.31 -22.73 -10.46
CA SER A 360 -9.41 -24.04 -11.13
C SER A 360 -10.84 -24.57 -11.23
N CYS A 361 -11.71 -24.16 -10.29
CA CYS A 361 -13.13 -24.50 -10.30
C CYS A 361 -14.01 -23.47 -11.03
N ASP A 362 -13.45 -22.35 -11.51
CA ASP A 362 -14.22 -21.30 -12.18
C ASP A 362 -14.75 -21.79 -13.56
N PRO A 363 -16.06 -21.73 -13.83
CA PRO A 363 -16.65 -22.20 -15.07
C PRO A 363 -16.10 -21.51 -16.33
N LEU A 364 -15.80 -20.20 -16.26
CA LEU A 364 -15.24 -19.44 -17.38
C LEU A 364 -13.79 -19.86 -17.63
N TYR A 365 -13.03 -20.10 -16.56
CA TYR A 365 -11.68 -20.63 -16.66
C TYR A 365 -11.69 -22.03 -17.30
N LEU A 366 -12.51 -22.94 -16.79
CA LEU A 366 -12.65 -24.31 -17.32
C LEU A 366 -13.10 -24.32 -18.79
N ALA A 367 -14.04 -23.44 -19.17
CA ALA A 367 -14.52 -23.31 -20.54
C ALA A 367 -13.42 -22.83 -21.52
N LYS A 368 -12.41 -22.10 -21.04
CA LYS A 368 -11.27 -21.63 -21.85
C LYS A 368 -10.11 -22.63 -21.82
N ALA A 369 -9.73 -23.11 -20.64
CA ALA A 369 -8.67 -24.10 -20.46
C ALA A 369 -8.99 -25.43 -21.16
N GLY A 370 -10.26 -25.83 -21.19
CA GLY A 370 -10.73 -26.99 -21.94
C GLY A 370 -10.67 -26.85 -23.46
N ARG A 371 -10.61 -25.61 -24.00
CA ARG A 371 -10.40 -25.35 -25.44
C ARG A 371 -8.93 -25.26 -25.82
N GLU A 372 -8.09 -24.78 -24.90
CA GLU A 372 -6.63 -24.63 -25.11
C GLU A 372 -5.85 -25.93 -24.87
N ARG A 373 -6.41 -26.89 -24.11
CA ARG A 373 -5.94 -28.28 -24.18
C ARG A 373 -6.24 -28.77 -25.60
N GLN A 374 -5.20 -28.84 -26.45
CA GLN A 374 -5.24 -29.63 -27.67
C GLN A 374 -5.96 -30.93 -27.34
N ARG A 375 -6.97 -31.28 -28.13
CA ARG A 375 -7.47 -32.66 -28.14
C ARG A 375 -6.23 -33.51 -28.28
N PHE A 376 -5.89 -34.27 -27.24
CA PHE A 376 -4.94 -35.35 -27.39
C PHE A 376 -5.59 -36.29 -28.40
N ASP A 377 -5.19 -36.17 -29.66
CA ASP A 377 -5.53 -37.18 -30.66
C ASP A 377 -4.87 -38.46 -30.15
N PHE A 378 -5.70 -39.48 -29.91
CA PHE A 378 -5.27 -40.78 -29.40
C PHE A 378 -4.27 -41.50 -30.33
N ASP A 379 -4.03 -40.95 -31.52
CA ASP A 379 -3.13 -41.47 -32.55
C ASP A 379 -1.66 -41.05 -32.38
N ASP A 380 -1.32 -40.15 -31.45
CA ASP A 380 0.07 -39.73 -31.18
C ASP A 380 0.83 -40.67 -30.20
N PHE A 381 0.26 -41.84 -29.89
CA PHE A 381 1.02 -42.90 -29.22
C PHE A 381 1.93 -43.61 -30.24
N ASP A 382 3.19 -43.19 -30.27
CA ASP A 382 4.27 -43.97 -30.87
C ASP A 382 4.26 -45.39 -30.25
N PRO A 383 4.01 -46.47 -31.01
CA PRO A 383 4.07 -47.81 -30.47
C PRO A 383 5.53 -48.12 -30.14
N VAL A 384 5.76 -48.45 -28.86
CA VAL A 384 6.92 -49.14 -28.26
C VAL A 384 8.06 -49.46 -29.24
N PRO A 385 9.31 -49.00 -29.00
CA PRO A 385 10.45 -49.36 -29.84
C PRO A 385 10.68 -50.88 -29.81
N GLN A 386 10.22 -51.57 -30.85
CA GLN A 386 10.63 -52.96 -31.10
C GLN A 386 12.03 -52.92 -31.72
N LYS A 387 13.06 -52.98 -30.87
CA LYS A 387 14.30 -53.74 -31.06
C LYS A 387 15.35 -53.29 -30.04
N PHE A 388 15.60 -54.14 -29.06
CA PHE A 388 16.91 -54.21 -28.43
C PHE A 388 17.84 -54.94 -29.41
N ASN A 389 18.84 -54.24 -29.94
CA ASN A 389 19.98 -54.93 -30.56
C ASN A 389 20.89 -55.40 -29.42
N ILE A 390 21.04 -56.73 -29.34
CA ILE A 390 22.02 -57.45 -28.51
C ILE A 390 23.42 -57.19 -29.04
#